data_AF-A0A060SIR6-F1
#
_entry.id   AF-A0A060SIR6-F1
#
_cell.length_a   1.000
_cell.length_b   1.000
_cell.length_c   1.000
_cell.angle_alpha   90.00
_cell.angle_beta   90.00
_cell.angle_gamma   90.00
#
_symmetry.space_group_name_H-M   'P 1'
#
loop_
_entity.id
_entity.type
_entity.pdbx_description
1 polymer ?
#
loop_
_entity_poly.entity_id
_entity_poly.type
_entity_poly.pdbx_seq_one_letter_code
_entity_poly.pdbx_strand_id
1 'polypeptide(L)'
;MWCQLSPQTLQNATLAALVCAAPPDDPCPCVAICPNPDISGVGVRSAFYLQSVMNTLLVIFSRRDSVPSAWASTLLTASLVIAAMVQKGNQSITLHHATLTMNFATLSCISSLAVAPTLSIWRLSTESYYIRQLAHHVLNITFQEGSQTGNGPVLEEKDRTRIQRAQGKQRLFLALALLTQVVLQWAWGIVLFVSPVYSQTNCSGDTALIFFLARFRARDINHKYMVVWVFWLLFSLGTTLCLTVVLAVTSPSRARASSRMNSRSSSVASRSSRSARRPPIYMQLFSSVWDSFPSWGDRDAQLVFWYNIVATMLWAVYLISSELQIHANTIFAGENEISSFGQASFHQSHHSLAPVRTTAVELDRCKGAVAVLFSPPAIPRDPLPLRASPPLPHLAAHRFFCPLEVGRLLSFQIVRLPAAPSSPCLKVPPVTSRTLNDVYIQRTSASEWHELVSLTRLPRAQDGE
;
A
#
# COMPACT_ATOMS: atom_id res chain seq x y z
N MET A 1 -17.42 3.80 29.70
CA MET A 1 -16.09 4.46 29.65
C MET A 1 -15.04 3.41 29.39
N TRP A 2 -14.17 3.60 28.38
CA TRP A 2 -13.21 2.57 27.94
C TRP A 2 -11.85 2.70 28.62
N CYS A 3 -11.52 3.92 29.07
CA CYS A 3 -10.37 4.22 29.92
C CYS A 3 -10.87 4.72 31.29
N GLN A 4 -10.35 4.17 32.38
CA GLN A 4 -10.65 4.63 33.76
C GLN A 4 -9.61 5.62 34.30
N LEU A 5 -8.51 5.84 33.58
CA LEU A 5 -7.45 6.75 34.01
C LEU A 5 -7.83 8.21 33.76
N SER A 6 -7.39 9.08 34.66
CA SER A 6 -7.56 10.52 34.48
C SER A 6 -6.73 11.02 33.27
N PRO A 7 -7.22 12.02 32.51
CA PRO A 7 -6.46 12.61 31.42
C PRO A 7 -5.08 13.14 31.85
N GLN A 8 -4.96 13.65 33.08
CA GLN A 8 -3.71 14.14 33.65
C GLN A 8 -2.65 13.03 33.79
N THR A 9 -3.09 11.81 34.16
CA THR A 9 -2.19 10.65 34.23
C THR A 9 -1.70 10.23 32.84
N LEU A 10 -2.60 10.24 31.86
CA LEU A 10 -2.25 9.88 30.47
C LEU A 10 -1.32 10.92 29.82
N GLN A 11 -1.45 12.20 30.19
CA GLN A 11 -0.63 13.30 29.68
C GLN A 11 0.72 13.44 30.41
N ASN A 12 0.98 12.66 31.46
CA ASN A 12 2.24 12.74 32.19
C ASN A 12 3.38 12.03 31.43
N ALA A 13 4.16 12.80 30.68
CA ALA A 13 5.30 12.30 29.89
C ALA A 13 6.37 11.59 30.75
N THR A 14 6.58 12.01 32.00
CA THR A 14 7.56 11.36 32.90
C THR A 14 7.10 9.96 33.31
N LEU A 15 5.80 9.82 33.59
CA LEU A 15 5.19 8.52 33.89
C LEU A 15 5.22 7.60 32.67
N ALA A 16 4.87 8.13 31.49
CA ALA A 16 4.94 7.37 30.24
C ALA A 16 6.37 6.87 29.98
N ALA A 17 7.39 7.73 30.10
CA ALA A 17 8.79 7.34 29.91
C ALA A 17 9.23 6.25 30.90
N LEU A 18 8.84 6.37 32.18
CA LEU A 18 9.19 5.39 33.21
C LEU A 18 8.52 4.04 32.96
N VAL A 19 7.23 4.02 32.59
CA VAL A 19 6.48 2.79 32.28
C VAL A 19 6.98 2.15 30.97
N CYS A 20 7.35 2.95 29.97
CA CYS A 20 7.83 2.44 28.68
C CYS A 20 9.28 1.96 28.71
N ALA A 21 10.09 2.44 29.66
CA ALA A 21 11.45 1.96 29.87
C ALA A 21 11.53 0.77 30.82
N ALA A 22 10.41 0.39 31.47
CA ALA A 22 10.38 -0.72 32.40
C ALA A 22 10.72 -2.04 31.69
N PRO A 23 11.52 -2.92 32.33
CA PRO A 23 11.82 -4.23 31.77
C PRO A 23 10.54 -5.06 31.64
N PRO A 24 10.46 -5.99 30.66
CA PRO A 24 9.26 -6.78 30.42
C PRO A 24 8.88 -7.71 31.59
N ASP A 25 9.82 -8.03 32.48
CA ASP A 25 9.59 -8.94 33.62
C ASP A 25 9.27 -8.17 34.93
N ASP A 26 9.02 -6.87 34.86
CA ASP A 26 8.67 -6.06 36.04
C ASP A 26 7.27 -6.47 36.55
N PRO A 27 7.06 -6.81 37.84
CA PRO A 27 5.73 -7.15 38.38
C PRO A 27 4.74 -5.99 38.42
N CYS A 28 5.12 -4.77 38.04
CA CYS A 28 4.20 -3.63 38.07
C CYS A 28 2.99 -3.87 37.13
N PRO A 29 1.75 -3.58 37.60
CA PRO A 29 0.56 -3.71 36.77
C PRO A 29 0.63 -2.75 35.57
N CYS A 30 0.03 -3.15 34.45
CA CYS A 30 -0.09 -2.27 33.30
C CYS A 30 -0.93 -1.03 33.64
N VAL A 31 -0.33 0.14 33.51
CA VAL A 31 -1.05 1.42 33.64
C VAL A 31 -1.68 1.78 32.29
N ALA A 32 -0.87 1.90 31.23
CA ALA A 32 -1.31 2.22 29.89
C ALA A 32 -0.31 1.69 28.84
N ILE A 33 -0.79 1.56 27.61
CA ILE A 33 0.01 1.12 26.46
C ILE A 33 0.94 2.27 26.04
N CYS A 34 2.20 1.94 25.77
CA CYS A 34 3.19 2.89 25.27
C CYS A 34 2.83 3.36 23.86
N PRO A 35 2.88 4.67 23.58
CA PRO A 35 2.49 5.22 22.31
C PRO A 35 3.52 4.87 21.24
N ASN A 36 3.07 4.57 20.02
CA ASN A 36 3.94 4.29 18.89
C ASN A 36 3.51 5.10 17.65
N PRO A 37 3.89 6.38 17.60
CA PRO A 37 3.44 7.29 16.53
C PRO A 37 3.88 6.83 15.13
N ASP A 38 4.93 6.01 15.01
CA ASP A 38 5.42 5.51 13.72
C ASP A 38 4.47 4.48 13.07
N ILE A 39 3.66 3.79 13.87
CA ILE A 39 2.75 2.73 13.38
C ILE A 39 1.29 3.18 13.42
N SER A 40 0.86 3.77 14.52
CA SER A 40 -0.55 4.13 14.77
C SER A 40 -0.73 5.63 15.00
N GLY A 41 0.30 6.44 14.75
CA GLY A 41 0.17 7.88 14.79
C GLY A 41 -0.96 8.39 13.90
N VAL A 42 -1.56 9.52 14.29
CA VAL A 42 -2.67 10.14 13.54
C VAL A 42 -2.32 10.39 12.07
N GLY A 43 -1.06 10.74 11.77
CA GLY A 43 -0.58 10.95 10.41
C GLY A 43 -0.60 9.66 9.59
N VAL A 44 -0.10 8.56 10.14
CA VAL A 44 -0.09 7.24 9.47
C VAL A 44 -1.51 6.79 9.20
N ARG A 45 -2.38 6.84 10.22
CA ARG A 45 -3.81 6.50 10.08
C ARG A 45 -4.50 7.31 8.98
N SER A 46 -4.36 8.64 9.06
CA SER A 46 -4.96 9.55 8.08
C SER A 46 -4.43 9.30 6.68
N ALA A 47 -3.14 8.99 6.53
CA ALA A 47 -2.54 8.64 5.25
C ALA A 47 -3.14 7.36 4.67
N PHE A 48 -3.31 6.30 5.46
CA PHE A 48 -3.96 5.07 5.00
C PHE A 48 -5.43 5.30 4.62
N TYR A 49 -6.19 6.04 5.42
CA TYR A 49 -7.59 6.34 5.13
C TYR A 49 -7.73 7.18 3.87
N LEU A 50 -6.97 8.28 3.77
CA LEU A 50 -7.00 9.16 2.61
C LEU A 50 -6.51 8.44 1.35
N GLN A 51 -5.41 7.68 1.43
CA GLN A 51 -4.90 6.89 0.31
C GLN A 51 -5.96 5.92 -0.20
N SER A 52 -6.65 5.20 0.70
CA SER A 52 -7.68 4.23 0.30
C SER A 52 -8.90 4.89 -0.36
N VAL A 53 -9.32 6.06 0.13
CA VAL A 53 -10.39 6.86 -0.48
C VAL A 53 -9.94 7.39 -1.84
N MET A 54 -8.73 7.96 -1.93
CA MET A 54 -8.20 8.51 -3.17
C MET A 54 -7.97 7.45 -4.25
N ASN A 55 -7.49 6.26 -3.87
CA ASN A 55 -7.40 5.11 -4.80
C ASN A 55 -8.78 4.77 -5.39
N THR A 56 -9.84 4.84 -4.58
CA THR A 56 -11.22 4.59 -5.02
C THR A 56 -11.72 5.71 -5.95
N LEU A 57 -11.46 6.98 -5.62
CA LEU A 57 -11.85 8.12 -6.44
C LEU A 57 -11.11 8.18 -7.78
N LEU A 58 -9.80 7.90 -7.78
CA LEU A 58 -8.99 7.86 -9.00
C LEU A 58 -9.51 6.83 -10.00
N VAL A 59 -10.11 5.75 -9.52
CA VAL A 59 -10.68 4.73 -10.40
C VAL A 59 -11.96 5.18 -11.08
N ILE A 60 -12.74 5.98 -10.37
CA ILE A 60 -13.97 6.57 -10.89
C ILE A 60 -13.61 7.65 -11.92
N PHE A 61 -12.66 8.53 -11.60
CA PHE A 61 -12.38 9.73 -12.42
C PHE A 61 -11.21 9.57 -13.40
N SER A 62 -10.11 8.93 -13.01
CA SER A 62 -8.87 8.81 -13.81
C SER A 62 -8.27 7.40 -13.79
N ARG A 63 -8.87 6.50 -14.58
CA ARG A 63 -8.37 5.11 -14.73
C ARG A 63 -6.94 5.01 -15.30
N ARG A 64 -6.39 6.09 -15.88
CA ARG A 64 -5.02 6.10 -16.41
C ARG A 64 -3.96 6.25 -15.31
N ASP A 65 -4.31 6.91 -14.21
CA ASP A 65 -3.37 7.21 -13.11
C ASP A 65 -3.37 6.13 -12.03
N SER A 66 -4.05 5.00 -12.28
CA SER A 66 -4.20 3.92 -11.31
C SER A 66 -2.91 3.14 -11.06
N VAL A 67 -1.99 3.06 -12.04
CA VAL A 67 -0.74 2.29 -11.87
C VAL A 67 0.19 2.98 -10.86
N PRO A 68 0.48 4.30 -10.97
CA PRO A 68 1.21 5.01 -9.94
C PRO A 68 0.52 4.95 -8.57
N SER A 69 -0.81 5.08 -8.53
CA SER A 69 -1.59 5.02 -7.27
C SER A 69 -1.51 3.64 -6.61
N ALA A 70 -1.57 2.55 -7.38
CA ALA A 70 -1.38 1.20 -6.85
C ALA A 70 0.02 1.03 -6.24
N TRP A 71 1.07 1.51 -6.92
CA TRP A 71 2.43 1.49 -6.38
C TRP A 71 2.58 2.32 -5.12
N ALA A 72 1.98 3.51 -5.05
CA ALA A 72 1.96 4.33 -3.85
C ALA A 72 1.32 3.58 -2.67
N SER A 73 0.20 2.87 -2.92
CA SER A 73 -0.45 2.03 -1.91
C SER A 73 0.42 0.87 -1.46
N THR A 74 1.09 0.18 -2.40
CA THR A 74 2.02 -0.91 -2.10
C THR A 74 3.20 -0.42 -1.26
N LEU A 75 3.80 0.72 -1.62
CA LEU A 75 4.92 1.31 -0.89
C LEU A 75 4.51 1.72 0.53
N LEU A 76 3.31 2.30 0.69
CA LEU A 76 2.76 2.66 2.00
C LEU A 76 2.52 1.43 2.89
N THR A 77 1.98 0.35 2.32
CA THR A 77 1.83 -0.92 3.06
C THR A 77 3.19 -1.53 3.39
N ALA A 78 4.14 -1.49 2.46
CA ALA A 78 5.48 -2.02 2.67
C ALA A 78 6.23 -1.27 3.77
N SER A 79 6.17 0.07 3.79
CA SER A 79 6.81 0.86 4.84
C SER A 79 6.26 0.53 6.22
N LEU A 80 4.93 0.38 6.35
CA LEU A 80 4.30 0.02 7.61
C LEU A 80 4.67 -1.40 8.07
N VAL A 81 4.56 -2.38 7.18
CA VAL A 81 4.83 -3.79 7.51
C VAL A 81 6.31 -3.99 7.85
N ILE A 82 7.24 -3.40 7.08
CA ILE A 82 8.68 -3.52 7.35
C ILE A 82 9.02 -2.86 8.68
N ALA A 83 8.49 -1.68 8.98
CA ALA A 83 8.69 -1.03 10.28
C ALA A 83 8.19 -1.92 11.42
N ALA A 84 7.00 -2.51 11.29
CA ALA A 84 6.45 -3.42 12.29
C ALA A 84 7.28 -4.70 12.45
N MET A 85 7.82 -5.26 11.37
CA MET A 85 8.74 -6.40 11.41
C MET A 85 10.02 -6.08 12.18
N VAL A 86 10.64 -4.92 11.90
CA VAL A 86 11.85 -4.47 12.59
C VAL A 86 11.58 -4.24 14.08
N GLN A 87 10.48 -3.57 14.42
CA GLN A 87 10.08 -3.34 15.80
C GLN A 87 9.71 -4.65 16.53
N LYS A 88 9.13 -5.62 15.83
CA LYS A 88 8.89 -6.97 16.38
C LYS A 88 10.21 -7.69 16.66
N GLY A 89 11.17 -7.61 15.75
CA GLY A 89 12.52 -8.17 15.95
C GLY A 89 13.23 -7.56 17.16
N ASN A 90 13.04 -6.27 17.40
CA ASN A 90 13.58 -5.56 18.57
C ASN A 90 12.71 -5.68 19.84
N GLN A 91 11.63 -6.46 19.81
CA GLN A 91 10.67 -6.60 20.92
C GLN A 91 10.15 -5.25 21.44
N SER A 92 10.00 -4.24 20.57
CA SER A 92 9.46 -2.93 20.92
C SER A 92 7.99 -2.76 20.56
N ILE A 93 7.44 -3.64 19.70
CA ILE A 93 6.03 -3.58 19.29
C ILE A 93 5.09 -4.27 20.30
N THR A 94 4.07 -3.54 20.73
CA THR A 94 3.01 -4.08 21.60
C THR A 94 2.01 -4.90 20.77
N LEU A 95 1.23 -5.77 21.40
CA LEU A 95 0.13 -6.51 20.73
C LEU A 95 -0.90 -5.59 20.04
N HIS A 96 -1.22 -4.44 20.67
CA HIS A 96 -2.14 -3.44 20.12
C HIS A 96 -1.67 -2.91 18.76
N HIS A 97 -0.46 -2.36 18.71
CA HIS A 97 0.16 -1.86 17.49
C HIS A 97 0.29 -2.95 16.42
N ALA A 98 0.63 -4.17 16.82
CA ALA A 98 0.84 -5.27 15.89
C ALA A 98 -0.46 -5.69 15.15
N THR A 99 -1.58 -5.70 15.86
CA THR A 99 -2.90 -5.98 15.29
C THR A 99 -3.43 -4.82 14.44
N LEU A 100 -3.18 -3.56 14.84
CA LEU A 100 -3.49 -2.40 14.00
C LEU A 100 -2.73 -2.43 12.66
N THR A 101 -1.43 -2.76 12.68
CA THR A 101 -0.65 -2.93 11.45
C THR A 101 -1.31 -3.92 10.49
N MET A 102 -1.80 -5.05 11.01
CA MET A 102 -2.48 -6.05 10.21
C MET A 102 -3.79 -5.52 9.62
N ASN A 103 -4.60 -4.79 10.42
CA ASN A 103 -5.82 -4.16 9.93
C ASN A 103 -5.54 -3.15 8.81
N PHE A 104 -4.53 -2.28 8.98
CA PHE A 104 -4.16 -1.29 7.95
C PHE A 104 -3.59 -1.94 6.69
N ALA A 105 -2.77 -2.98 6.84
CA ALA A 105 -2.26 -3.75 5.70
C ALA A 105 -3.42 -4.40 4.93
N THR A 106 -4.36 -5.05 5.62
CA THR A 106 -5.53 -5.66 5.00
C THR A 106 -6.46 -4.63 4.36
N LEU A 107 -6.72 -3.51 5.03
CA LEU A 107 -7.52 -2.39 4.49
C LEU A 107 -6.92 -1.86 3.18
N SER A 108 -5.61 -1.64 3.16
CA SER A 108 -4.88 -1.23 1.95
C SER A 108 -5.00 -2.29 0.85
N CYS A 109 -4.86 -3.59 1.17
CA CYS A 109 -5.00 -4.67 0.21
C CYS A 109 -6.40 -4.73 -0.40
N ILE A 110 -7.44 -4.61 0.43
CA ILE A 110 -8.83 -4.59 -0.03
C ILE A 110 -9.05 -3.43 -0.99
N SER A 111 -8.57 -2.22 -0.65
CA SER A 111 -8.70 -1.05 -1.52
C SER A 111 -8.05 -1.28 -2.89
N SER A 112 -6.80 -1.76 -2.93
CA SER A 112 -6.08 -2.05 -4.17
C SER A 112 -6.73 -3.15 -5.01
N LEU A 113 -7.18 -4.24 -4.38
CA LEU A 113 -7.80 -5.40 -5.07
C LEU A 113 -9.24 -5.14 -5.51
N ALA A 114 -10.00 -4.32 -4.78
CA ALA A 114 -11.34 -3.89 -5.19
C ALA A 114 -11.28 -3.07 -6.48
N VAL A 115 -10.28 -2.21 -6.56
CA VAL A 115 -10.01 -1.33 -7.70
C VAL A 115 -9.53 -2.10 -8.93
N ALA A 116 -8.68 -3.11 -8.76
CA ALA A 116 -7.98 -3.75 -9.87
C ALA A 116 -8.87 -4.21 -11.05
N PRO A 117 -10.03 -4.87 -10.86
CA PRO A 117 -10.90 -5.30 -11.96
C PRO A 117 -11.51 -4.17 -12.79
N THR A 118 -11.58 -2.96 -12.23
CA THR A 118 -12.22 -1.81 -12.88
C THR A 118 -11.29 -1.08 -13.86
N LEU A 119 -9.97 -1.31 -13.72
CA LEU A 119 -8.96 -0.58 -14.46
C LEU A 119 -9.06 -0.91 -15.95
N SER A 120 -8.91 0.13 -16.77
CA SER A 120 -8.97 0.01 -18.23
C SER A 120 -7.89 -0.93 -18.77
N ILE A 121 -6.78 -1.07 -18.04
CA ILE A 121 -5.68 -1.92 -18.46
C ILE A 121 -6.07 -3.40 -18.53
N TRP A 122 -6.96 -3.87 -17.65
CA TRP A 122 -7.49 -5.24 -17.65
C TRP A 122 -8.69 -5.40 -18.59
N ARG A 123 -9.42 -4.31 -18.86
CA ARG A 123 -10.63 -4.33 -19.69
C ARG A 123 -10.37 -4.19 -21.19
N LEU A 124 -9.44 -3.34 -21.60
CA LEU A 124 -9.28 -3.03 -23.02
C LEU A 124 -8.52 -4.14 -23.75
N SER A 125 -9.13 -4.63 -24.84
CA SER A 125 -8.40 -5.33 -25.88
C SER A 125 -7.30 -4.42 -26.44
N THR A 126 -6.20 -5.02 -26.86
CA THR A 126 -5.05 -4.30 -27.45
C THR A 126 -5.49 -3.40 -28.61
N GLU A 127 -6.49 -3.84 -29.38
CA GLU A 127 -7.09 -3.10 -30.49
C GLU A 127 -7.88 -1.86 -30.03
N SER A 128 -8.75 -1.99 -29.02
CA SER A 128 -9.54 -0.84 -28.52
C SER A 128 -8.64 0.22 -27.88
N TYR A 129 -7.58 -0.20 -27.20
CA TYR A 129 -6.58 0.69 -26.64
C TYR A 129 -5.84 1.46 -27.74
N TYR A 130 -5.44 0.75 -28.78
CA TYR A 130 -4.80 1.32 -29.96
C TYR A 130 -5.70 2.33 -30.68
N ILE A 131 -6.97 2.01 -30.96
CA ILE A 131 -7.92 2.94 -31.61
C ILE A 131 -8.05 4.23 -30.79
N ARG A 132 -8.12 4.11 -29.46
CA ARG A 132 -8.26 5.27 -28.57
C ARG A 132 -6.99 6.12 -28.54
N GLN A 133 -5.82 5.49 -28.58
CA GLN A 133 -4.55 6.20 -28.62
C GLN A 133 -4.31 6.86 -29.98
N LEU A 134 -4.71 6.20 -31.07
CA LEU A 134 -4.72 6.75 -32.41
C LEU A 134 -5.66 7.96 -32.51
N ALA A 135 -6.88 7.86 -31.97
CA ALA A 135 -7.82 8.98 -31.93
C ALA A 135 -7.24 10.21 -31.20
N HIS A 136 -6.52 9.98 -30.09
CA HIS A 136 -5.78 11.05 -29.40
C HIS A 136 -4.64 11.62 -30.25
N HIS A 137 -3.89 10.77 -30.93
CA HIS A 137 -2.78 11.21 -31.76
C HIS A 137 -3.24 12.00 -32.97
N VAL A 138 -4.33 11.57 -33.61
CA VAL A 138 -5.00 12.28 -34.71
C VAL A 138 -5.54 13.61 -34.22
N LEU A 139 -6.21 13.68 -33.06
CA LEU A 139 -6.63 14.95 -32.48
C LEU A 139 -5.44 15.90 -32.26
N ASN A 140 -4.34 15.41 -31.68
CA ASN A 140 -3.15 16.24 -31.45
C ASN A 140 -2.51 16.72 -32.77
N ILE A 141 -2.42 15.86 -33.80
CA ILE A 141 -1.87 16.24 -35.11
C ILE A 141 -2.79 17.25 -35.81
N THR A 142 -4.12 17.06 -35.76
CA THR A 142 -5.09 17.95 -36.40
C THR A 142 -5.04 19.37 -35.83
N PHE A 143 -4.67 19.51 -34.55
CA PHE A 143 -4.45 20.82 -33.93
C PHE A 143 -3.13 21.48 -34.33
N GLN A 144 -2.14 20.71 -34.80
CA GLN A 144 -0.79 21.20 -35.08
C GLN A 144 -0.53 21.42 -36.57
N GLU A 145 -1.17 20.69 -37.48
CA GLU A 145 -0.97 20.81 -38.92
C GLU A 145 -2.22 21.29 -39.66
N GLY A 146 -2.36 22.61 -39.78
CA GLY A 146 -3.24 23.25 -40.75
C GLY A 146 -2.72 23.22 -42.20
N SER A 147 -1.76 22.36 -42.53
CA SER A 147 -1.03 22.41 -43.81
C SER A 147 -1.06 21.07 -44.56
N GLN A 148 -2.13 20.91 -45.32
CA GLN A 148 -2.21 20.26 -46.64
C GLN A 148 -1.07 19.29 -47.03
N THR A 149 -1.31 17.97 -46.92
CA THR A 149 -1.05 16.99 -47.99
C THR A 149 -1.70 15.65 -47.62
N GLY A 150 -2.58 15.15 -48.50
CA GLY A 150 -3.65 14.17 -48.20
C GLY A 150 -3.27 12.70 -48.06
N ASN A 151 -2.10 12.35 -47.53
CA ASN A 151 -1.77 10.96 -47.24
C ASN A 151 -2.05 10.66 -45.77
N GLY A 152 -3.16 9.98 -45.51
CA GLY A 152 -3.51 9.53 -44.16
C GLY A 152 -2.36 8.72 -43.56
N PRO A 153 -2.09 8.85 -42.25
CA PRO A 153 -0.99 8.13 -41.60
C PRO A 153 -1.23 6.62 -41.70
N VAL A 154 -0.52 5.95 -42.61
CA VAL A 154 -0.46 4.49 -42.67
C VAL A 154 0.35 4.05 -41.48
N LEU A 155 -0.35 3.56 -40.46
CA LEU A 155 0.31 3.21 -39.22
C LEU A 155 1.07 1.89 -39.40
N GLU A 156 2.39 1.96 -39.20
CA GLU A 156 3.30 0.85 -39.40
C GLU A 156 3.02 -0.25 -38.37
N GLU A 157 2.98 -1.52 -38.80
CA GLU A 157 2.76 -2.70 -37.94
C GLU A 157 3.72 -2.73 -36.73
N LYS A 158 4.92 -2.15 -36.91
CA LYS A 158 5.94 -1.95 -35.88
C LYS A 158 5.42 -1.19 -34.65
N ASP A 159 4.63 -0.15 -34.81
CA ASP A 159 4.13 0.65 -33.69
C ASP A 159 3.06 -0.09 -32.88
N ARG A 160 2.26 -0.95 -33.54
CA ARG A 160 1.32 -1.84 -32.86
C ARG A 160 2.04 -2.76 -31.88
N THR A 161 3.15 -3.36 -32.30
CA THR A 161 3.93 -4.26 -31.42
C THR A 161 4.57 -3.52 -30.24
N ARG A 162 5.01 -2.26 -30.43
CA ARG A 162 5.57 -1.42 -29.36
C ARG A 162 4.52 -1.08 -28.31
N ILE A 163 3.32 -0.69 -28.74
CA ILE A 163 2.19 -0.37 -27.84
C ILE A 163 1.77 -1.60 -27.04
N GLN A 164 1.68 -2.77 -27.68
CA GLN A 164 1.36 -4.03 -27.01
C GLN A 164 2.40 -4.39 -25.94
N ARG A 165 3.70 -4.23 -26.25
CA ARG A 165 4.78 -4.45 -25.28
C ARG A 165 4.70 -3.46 -24.10
N ALA A 166 4.40 -2.19 -24.37
CA ALA A 166 4.24 -1.18 -23.33
C ALA A 166 3.06 -1.49 -22.39
N GLN A 167 1.91 -1.90 -22.95
CA GLN A 167 0.74 -2.32 -22.17
C GLN A 167 1.02 -3.57 -21.34
N GLY A 168 1.72 -4.55 -21.92
CA GLY A 168 2.15 -5.76 -21.20
C GLY A 168 3.04 -5.44 -20.00
N LYS A 169 4.01 -4.53 -20.18
CA LYS A 169 4.86 -4.04 -19.08
C LYS A 169 4.03 -3.39 -17.97
N GLN A 170 3.10 -2.50 -18.30
CA GLN A 170 2.25 -1.85 -17.28
C GLN A 170 1.37 -2.85 -16.52
N ARG A 171 0.82 -3.87 -17.18
CA ARG A 171 0.07 -4.95 -16.52
C ARG A 171 0.94 -5.73 -15.56
N LEU A 172 2.16 -6.07 -15.99
CA LEU A 172 3.13 -6.77 -15.17
C LEU A 172 3.50 -5.96 -13.93
N PHE A 173 3.79 -4.66 -14.09
CA PHE A 173 4.12 -3.77 -12.96
C PHE A 173 2.97 -3.65 -11.96
N LEU A 174 1.73 -3.51 -12.44
CA LEU A 174 0.56 -3.46 -11.59
C LEU A 174 0.34 -4.79 -10.85
N ALA A 175 0.45 -5.92 -11.55
CA ALA A 175 0.31 -7.24 -10.95
C ALA A 175 1.39 -7.49 -9.88
N LEU A 176 2.63 -7.08 -10.15
CA LEU A 176 3.72 -7.15 -9.18
C LEU A 176 3.43 -6.30 -7.94
N ALA A 177 2.97 -5.07 -8.12
CA ALA A 177 2.62 -4.19 -6.99
C ALA A 177 1.55 -4.80 -6.08
N LEU A 178 0.47 -5.34 -6.68
CA LEU A 178 -0.60 -6.02 -5.94
C LEU A 178 -0.11 -7.29 -5.25
N LEU A 179 0.69 -8.10 -5.95
CA LEU A 179 1.25 -9.34 -5.40
C LEU A 179 2.19 -9.05 -4.21
N THR A 180 3.10 -8.08 -4.34
CA THR A 180 3.99 -7.67 -3.25
C THR A 180 3.20 -7.20 -2.03
N GLN A 181 2.12 -6.43 -2.26
CA GLN A 181 1.26 -5.96 -1.19
C GLN A 181 0.60 -7.11 -0.42
N VAL A 182 0.05 -8.09 -1.13
CA VAL A 182 -0.55 -9.30 -0.54
C VAL A 182 0.50 -10.13 0.19
N VAL A 183 1.65 -10.39 -0.42
CA VAL A 183 2.73 -11.19 0.19
C VAL A 183 3.24 -10.55 1.49
N LEU A 184 3.41 -9.23 1.53
CA LEU A 184 3.83 -8.53 2.75
C LEU A 184 2.77 -8.62 3.86
N GLN A 185 1.49 -8.45 3.51
CA GLN A 185 0.39 -8.63 4.46
C GLN A 185 0.35 -10.06 5.02
N TRP A 186 0.59 -11.06 4.17
CA TRP A 186 0.63 -12.46 4.57
C TRP A 186 1.83 -12.77 5.45
N ALA A 187 3.02 -12.27 5.09
CA ALA A 187 4.22 -12.41 5.90
C ALA A 187 4.00 -11.86 7.31
N TRP A 188 3.37 -10.67 7.42
CA TRP A 188 3.00 -10.11 8.72
C TRP A 188 2.02 -10.99 9.49
N GLY A 189 0.97 -11.50 8.83
CA GLY A 189 0.04 -12.44 9.45
C GLY A 189 0.69 -13.70 9.99
N ILE A 190 1.64 -14.28 9.25
CA ILE A 190 2.41 -15.44 9.69
C ILE A 190 3.28 -15.09 10.90
N VAL A 191 3.94 -13.94 10.89
CA VAL A 191 4.75 -13.49 12.03
C VAL A 191 3.90 -13.29 13.30
N LEU A 192 2.69 -12.74 13.17
CA LEU A 192 1.74 -12.63 14.28
C LEU A 192 1.29 -14.00 14.81
N PHE A 193 1.21 -15.01 13.94
CA PHE A 193 0.84 -16.38 14.33
C PHE A 193 1.98 -17.10 15.05
N VAL A 194 3.21 -16.96 14.55
CA VAL A 194 4.37 -17.73 15.02
C VAL A 194 5.04 -17.12 16.24
N SER A 195 5.01 -15.79 16.40
CA SER A 195 5.75 -15.10 17.46
C SER A 195 4.81 -14.52 18.54
N PRO A 196 4.65 -15.20 19.70
CA PRO A 196 3.76 -14.75 20.77
C PRO A 196 4.34 -13.60 21.60
N VAL A 197 5.63 -13.27 21.42
CA VAL A 197 6.33 -12.32 22.30
C VAL A 197 6.10 -10.89 21.84
N TYR A 198 5.47 -10.07 22.66
CA TYR A 198 5.24 -8.64 22.40
C TYR A 198 5.91 -7.79 23.48
N SER A 199 6.18 -6.52 23.18
CA SER A 199 6.58 -5.56 24.21
C SER A 199 5.43 -5.35 25.21
N GLN A 200 5.77 -4.96 26.44
CA GLN A 200 4.82 -4.78 27.53
C GLN A 200 3.93 -6.02 27.75
N THR A 201 4.56 -7.14 28.11
CA THR A 201 3.89 -8.39 28.51
C THR A 201 2.77 -8.16 29.54
N ASN A 202 3.00 -7.28 30.53
CA ASN A 202 2.02 -6.92 31.55
C ASN A 202 0.77 -6.25 30.96
N CYS A 203 0.93 -5.45 29.91
CA CYS A 203 -0.17 -4.78 29.20
C CYS A 203 -0.86 -5.68 28.18
N SER A 204 -0.17 -6.72 27.73
CA SER A 204 -0.67 -7.60 26.67
C SER A 204 -1.99 -8.23 27.09
N GLY A 205 -2.12 -8.73 28.32
CA GLY A 205 -3.33 -9.40 28.81
C GLY A 205 -4.61 -8.54 28.83
N ASP A 206 -4.48 -7.27 29.23
CA ASP A 206 -5.61 -6.33 29.34
C ASP A 206 -5.87 -5.54 28.06
N THR A 207 -5.01 -5.70 27.04
CA THR A 207 -5.22 -5.10 25.71
C THR A 207 -6.54 -5.57 25.12
N ALA A 208 -7.38 -4.61 24.75
CA ALA A 208 -8.64 -4.85 24.07
C ALA A 208 -8.41 -4.99 22.56
N LEU A 209 -8.77 -6.12 22.00
CA LEU A 209 -8.71 -6.41 20.57
C LEU A 209 -10.14 -6.42 20.02
N ILE A 210 -10.35 -5.78 18.87
CA ILE A 210 -11.66 -5.76 18.21
C ILE A 210 -11.59 -6.71 17.02
N PHE A 211 -12.29 -7.84 17.14
CA PHE A 211 -12.41 -8.83 16.07
C PHE A 211 -13.88 -8.96 15.68
N PHE A 212 -14.16 -8.87 14.38
CA PHE A 212 -15.53 -8.92 13.86
C PHE A 212 -16.47 -7.91 14.55
N LEU A 213 -15.97 -6.69 14.83
CA LEU A 213 -16.65 -5.63 15.59
C LEU A 213 -17.00 -5.99 17.05
N ALA A 214 -16.59 -7.16 17.53
CA ALA A 214 -16.73 -7.58 18.92
C ALA A 214 -15.43 -7.34 19.70
N ARG A 215 -15.56 -6.92 20.95
CA ARG A 215 -14.43 -6.64 21.84
C ARG A 215 -14.03 -7.89 22.60
N PHE A 216 -12.75 -8.22 22.56
CA PHE A 216 -12.13 -9.29 23.34
C PHE A 216 -10.92 -8.75 24.08
N ARG A 217 -10.62 -9.27 25.28
CA ARG A 217 -9.33 -9.02 25.93
C ARG A 217 -8.35 -10.11 25.51
N ALA A 218 -7.07 -9.77 25.35
CA ALA A 218 -6.08 -10.75 24.95
C ALA A 218 -5.96 -11.91 25.95
N ARG A 219 -6.12 -11.65 27.26
CA ARG A 219 -6.16 -12.71 28.30
C ARG A 219 -7.29 -13.70 28.04
N ASP A 220 -8.49 -13.22 27.72
CA ASP A 220 -9.65 -14.08 27.46
C ASP A 220 -9.46 -14.91 26.18
N ILE A 221 -8.83 -14.30 25.16
CA ILE A 221 -8.45 -15.00 23.93
C ILE A 221 -7.46 -16.12 24.25
N ASN A 222 -6.40 -15.83 24.99
CA ASN A 222 -5.36 -16.81 25.28
C ASN A 222 -5.87 -18.02 26.08
N HIS A 223 -6.84 -17.81 27.00
CA HIS A 223 -7.34 -18.90 27.84
C HIS A 223 -8.60 -19.60 27.32
N LYS A 224 -9.53 -18.89 26.69
CA LYS A 224 -10.86 -19.41 26.36
C LYS A 224 -11.18 -19.35 24.88
N TYR A 225 -10.66 -18.35 24.16
CA TYR A 225 -11.11 -18.01 22.81
C TYR A 225 -9.95 -17.96 21.79
N MET A 226 -8.95 -18.82 21.91
CA MET A 226 -7.79 -18.80 21.00
C MET A 226 -8.19 -19.02 19.54
N VAL A 227 -9.27 -19.78 19.33
CA VAL A 227 -9.90 -20.01 18.03
C VAL A 227 -10.35 -18.70 17.34
N VAL A 228 -10.77 -17.68 18.10
CA VAL A 228 -11.19 -16.38 17.55
C VAL A 228 -10.00 -15.66 16.90
N TRP A 229 -8.82 -15.72 17.52
CA TRP A 229 -7.59 -15.15 16.96
C TRP A 229 -7.22 -15.80 15.62
N VAL A 230 -7.25 -17.14 15.58
CA VAL A 230 -6.95 -17.91 14.36
C VAL A 230 -7.97 -17.60 13.27
N PHE A 231 -9.27 -17.57 13.60
CA PHE A 231 -10.30 -17.22 12.62
C PHE A 231 -10.19 -15.79 12.10
N TRP A 232 -9.81 -14.83 12.93
CA TRP A 232 -9.60 -13.46 12.47
C TRP A 232 -8.39 -13.34 11.52
N LEU A 233 -7.29 -14.04 11.79
CA LEU A 233 -6.15 -14.13 10.88
C LEU A 233 -6.54 -14.80 9.56
N LEU A 234 -7.20 -15.96 9.63
CA LEU A 234 -7.71 -16.68 8.45
C LEU A 234 -8.73 -15.85 7.67
N PHE A 235 -9.57 -15.08 8.34
CA PHE A 235 -10.51 -14.18 7.70
C PHE A 235 -9.77 -13.06 6.95
N SER A 236 -8.72 -12.48 7.54
CA SER A 236 -7.92 -11.43 6.92
C SER A 236 -7.18 -11.95 5.68
N LEU A 237 -6.53 -13.12 5.78
CA LEU A 237 -5.84 -13.78 4.67
C LEU A 237 -6.82 -14.31 3.61
N GLY A 238 -7.92 -14.90 4.05
CA GLY A 238 -8.98 -15.45 3.20
C GLY A 238 -9.69 -14.35 2.41
N THR A 239 -9.89 -13.17 3.00
CA THR A 239 -10.44 -12.01 2.29
C THR A 239 -9.51 -11.59 1.16
N THR A 240 -8.21 -11.41 1.42
CA THR A 240 -7.25 -11.01 0.37
C THR A 240 -7.08 -12.10 -0.69
N LEU A 241 -7.10 -13.38 -0.31
CA LEU A 241 -7.10 -14.52 -1.24
C LEU A 241 -8.35 -14.52 -2.14
N CYS A 242 -9.54 -14.40 -1.55
CA CYS A 242 -10.81 -14.41 -2.26
C CYS A 242 -10.87 -13.28 -3.28
N LEU A 243 -10.49 -12.05 -2.88
CA LEU A 243 -10.43 -10.90 -3.78
C LEU A 243 -9.42 -11.13 -4.93
N THR A 244 -8.27 -11.75 -4.62
CA THR A 244 -7.26 -12.10 -5.63
C THR A 244 -7.76 -13.16 -6.62
N VAL A 245 -8.46 -14.18 -6.14
CA VAL A 245 -9.08 -15.21 -7.00
C VAL A 245 -10.16 -14.60 -7.89
N VAL A 246 -11.03 -13.75 -7.34
CA VAL A 246 -12.04 -13.03 -8.13
C VAL A 246 -11.37 -12.16 -9.20
N LEU A 247 -10.29 -11.45 -8.86
CA LEU A 247 -9.51 -10.69 -9.84
C LEU A 247 -8.94 -11.59 -10.96
N ALA A 248 -8.38 -12.74 -10.59
CA ALA A 248 -7.82 -13.70 -11.55
C ALA A 248 -8.90 -14.27 -12.50
N VAL A 249 -10.07 -14.62 -11.97
CA VAL A 249 -11.18 -15.20 -12.75
C VAL A 249 -11.87 -14.16 -13.64
N THR A 250 -12.00 -12.91 -13.17
CA THR A 250 -12.68 -11.83 -13.92
C THR A 250 -11.80 -11.19 -15.00
N SER A 251 -10.49 -11.45 -14.99
CA SER A 251 -9.54 -10.87 -15.94
C SER A 251 -9.69 -11.41 -17.38
N PRO A 252 -9.74 -12.74 -17.64
CA PRO A 252 -9.81 -13.28 -19.00
C PRO A 252 -11.18 -13.10 -19.68
N SER A 253 -12.28 -13.23 -18.92
CA SER A 253 -13.65 -13.14 -19.46
C SER A 253 -13.92 -11.77 -20.09
N ARG A 254 -13.37 -10.71 -19.49
CA ARG A 254 -13.54 -9.33 -19.96
C ARG A 254 -12.77 -9.00 -21.23
N ALA A 255 -11.57 -9.57 -21.41
CA ALA A 255 -10.81 -9.36 -22.63
C ALA A 255 -11.55 -9.87 -23.89
N ARG A 256 -12.44 -10.85 -23.74
CA ARG A 256 -13.22 -11.44 -24.85
C ARG A 256 -14.56 -10.74 -25.09
N ALA A 257 -15.29 -10.37 -24.04
CA ALA A 257 -16.63 -9.78 -24.17
C ALA A 257 -16.63 -8.44 -24.91
N SER A 258 -15.63 -7.59 -24.69
CA SER A 258 -15.56 -6.26 -25.34
C SER A 258 -15.35 -6.32 -26.85
N SER A 259 -14.87 -7.44 -27.41
CA SER A 259 -14.68 -7.60 -28.86
C SER A 259 -16.02 -7.74 -29.61
N ARG A 260 -17.07 -8.25 -28.97
CA ARG A 260 -18.36 -8.54 -29.64
C ARG A 260 -19.30 -7.33 -29.78
N MET A 261 -19.19 -6.29 -28.96
CA MET A 261 -20.17 -5.18 -28.93
C MET A 261 -19.71 -3.88 -29.60
N ASN A 262 -18.44 -3.75 -29.98
CA ASN A 262 -17.89 -2.48 -30.48
C ASN A 262 -18.19 -2.15 -31.96
N SER A 263 -19.02 -2.94 -32.66
CA SER A 263 -19.45 -2.60 -34.02
C SER A 263 -20.61 -1.59 -34.09
N ARG A 264 -21.18 -1.13 -32.96
CA ARG A 264 -22.40 -0.28 -32.97
C ARG A 264 -22.38 1.01 -32.14
N SER A 265 -21.29 1.35 -31.44
CA SER A 265 -21.26 2.46 -30.47
C SER A 265 -20.19 3.51 -30.80
N SER A 266 -20.36 4.26 -31.89
CA SER A 266 -19.51 5.42 -32.19
C SER A 266 -20.29 6.51 -32.94
N SER A 267 -21.25 7.13 -32.26
CA SER A 267 -21.92 8.35 -32.76
C SER A 267 -22.09 9.46 -31.71
N VAL A 268 -21.41 9.38 -30.56
CA VAL A 268 -21.55 10.37 -29.47
C VAL A 268 -20.59 11.57 -29.60
N ALA A 269 -19.57 11.51 -30.47
CA ALA A 269 -18.57 12.58 -30.57
C ALA A 269 -19.01 13.83 -31.36
N SER A 270 -20.23 13.87 -31.91
CA SER A 270 -20.68 14.97 -32.80
C SER A 270 -21.49 16.07 -32.09
N ARG A 271 -21.69 16.04 -30.77
CA ARG A 271 -22.41 17.10 -30.05
C ARG A 271 -21.47 18.24 -29.64
N SER A 272 -20.99 18.96 -30.65
CA SER A 272 -20.38 20.28 -30.50
C SER A 272 -21.46 21.36 -30.69
N SER A 273 -21.44 22.39 -29.83
CA SER A 273 -21.91 23.77 -30.08
C SER A 273 -23.34 24.24 -29.72
N ARG A 274 -24.07 23.62 -28.77
CA ARG A 274 -25.20 24.34 -28.12
C ARG A 274 -24.90 24.64 -26.65
N SER A 275 -24.89 25.93 -26.33
CA SER A 275 -24.67 26.57 -25.02
C SER A 275 -25.74 26.17 -23.98
N ALA A 276 -25.85 24.88 -23.67
CA ALA A 276 -26.66 24.41 -22.57
C ALA A 276 -25.88 24.62 -21.27
N ARG A 277 -26.51 25.30 -20.29
CA ARG A 277 -25.98 25.49 -18.93
C ARG A 277 -25.41 24.16 -18.42
N ARG A 278 -24.13 24.15 -18.04
CA ARG A 278 -23.49 22.99 -17.42
C ARG A 278 -24.28 22.64 -16.14
N PRO A 279 -24.78 21.41 -15.99
CA PRO A 279 -25.45 21.00 -14.75
C PRO A 279 -24.44 21.07 -13.60
N PRO A 280 -24.90 21.34 -12.37
CA PRO A 280 -24.03 21.43 -11.21
C PRO A 280 -23.29 20.10 -10.97
N ILE A 281 -22.08 20.18 -10.41
CA ILE A 281 -21.15 19.04 -10.25
C ILE A 281 -21.80 17.87 -9.50
N TYR A 282 -22.60 18.13 -8.46
CA TYR A 282 -23.27 17.07 -7.70
C TYR A 282 -24.27 16.27 -8.53
N MET A 283 -24.96 16.89 -9.50
CA MET A 283 -25.86 16.17 -10.40
C MET A 283 -25.09 15.29 -11.37
N GLN A 284 -23.93 15.74 -11.87
CA GLN A 284 -23.07 14.91 -12.73
C GLN A 284 -22.51 13.71 -11.97
N LEU A 285 -22.15 13.90 -10.70
CA LEU A 285 -21.71 12.80 -9.84
C LEU A 285 -22.85 11.82 -9.59
N PHE A 286 -24.03 12.32 -9.23
CA PHE A 286 -25.19 11.47 -8.98
C PHE A 286 -25.62 10.69 -10.24
N SER A 287 -25.67 11.35 -11.41
CA SER A 287 -25.99 10.67 -12.66
C SER A 287 -24.91 9.65 -13.02
N SER A 288 -23.63 9.96 -12.82
CA SER A 288 -22.55 9.00 -13.06
C SER A 288 -22.62 7.79 -12.13
N VAL A 289 -23.04 7.98 -10.87
CA VAL A 289 -23.26 6.89 -9.92
C VAL A 289 -24.49 6.07 -10.33
N TRP A 290 -25.57 6.74 -10.75
CA TRP A 290 -26.78 6.07 -11.22
C TRP A 290 -26.54 5.25 -12.50
N ASP A 291 -25.80 5.80 -13.45
CA ASP A 291 -25.41 5.12 -14.69
C ASP A 291 -24.41 3.97 -14.45
N SER A 292 -23.79 3.92 -13.27
CA SER A 292 -22.91 2.81 -12.88
C SER A 292 -23.67 1.57 -12.41
N PHE A 293 -24.98 1.66 -12.16
CA PHE A 293 -25.80 0.49 -11.82
C PHE A 293 -26.00 -0.38 -13.08
N PRO A 294 -25.51 -1.63 -13.07
CA PRO A 294 -25.63 -2.50 -14.23
C PRO A 294 -27.09 -2.88 -14.48
N SER A 295 -27.46 -2.99 -15.75
CA SER A 295 -28.79 -3.51 -16.13
C SER A 295 -29.00 -4.92 -15.60
N TRP A 296 -30.25 -5.28 -15.29
CA TRP A 296 -30.57 -6.57 -14.67
C TRP A 296 -30.20 -7.81 -15.51
N GLY A 297 -29.99 -7.64 -16.82
CA GLY A 297 -29.62 -8.71 -17.74
C GLY A 297 -28.12 -8.98 -17.87
N ASP A 298 -27.24 -8.07 -17.42
CA ASP A 298 -25.79 -8.21 -17.56
C ASP A 298 -25.16 -8.82 -16.30
N ARG A 299 -25.11 -10.16 -16.26
CA ARG A 299 -24.58 -10.93 -15.13
C ARG A 299 -23.12 -10.59 -14.78
N ASP A 300 -22.29 -10.32 -15.79
CA ASP A 300 -20.86 -10.02 -15.58
C ASP A 300 -20.66 -8.64 -14.94
N ALA A 301 -21.47 -7.66 -15.36
CA ALA A 301 -21.45 -6.33 -14.77
C ALA A 301 -22.02 -6.35 -13.33
N GLN A 302 -23.10 -7.12 -13.10
CA GLN A 302 -23.66 -7.34 -11.77
C GLN A 302 -22.65 -7.98 -10.81
N LEU A 303 -21.93 -9.02 -11.23
CA LEU A 303 -20.92 -9.67 -10.39
C LEU A 303 -19.88 -8.67 -9.90
N VAL A 304 -19.36 -7.84 -10.80
CA VAL A 304 -18.35 -6.84 -10.42
C VAL A 304 -18.93 -5.71 -9.57
N PHE A 305 -20.19 -5.32 -9.80
CA PHE A 305 -20.88 -4.38 -8.93
C PHE A 305 -20.99 -4.93 -7.51
N TRP A 306 -21.54 -6.13 -7.33
CA TRP A 306 -21.69 -6.77 -6.01
C TRP A 306 -20.35 -7.03 -5.32
N TYR A 307 -19.34 -7.46 -6.08
CA TYR A 307 -17.98 -7.61 -5.58
C TYR A 307 -17.44 -6.30 -4.98
N ASN A 308 -17.60 -5.17 -5.66
CA ASN A 308 -17.18 -3.88 -5.15
C ASN A 308 -17.97 -3.46 -3.91
N ILE A 309 -19.29 -3.70 -3.88
CA ILE A 309 -20.13 -3.43 -2.69
C ILE A 309 -19.63 -4.23 -1.48
N VAL A 310 -19.38 -5.53 -1.65
CA VAL A 310 -18.83 -6.39 -0.59
C VAL A 310 -17.45 -5.89 -0.15
N ALA A 311 -16.56 -5.56 -1.09
CA ALA A 311 -15.25 -5.03 -0.77
C ALA A 311 -15.31 -3.69 0.00
N THR A 312 -16.22 -2.78 -0.38
CA THR A 312 -16.46 -1.52 0.34
C THR A 312 -17.00 -1.76 1.75
N MET A 313 -17.92 -2.72 1.94
CA MET A 313 -18.40 -3.09 3.27
C MET A 313 -17.27 -3.65 4.13
N LEU A 314 -16.46 -4.57 3.60
CA LEU A 314 -15.31 -5.13 4.31
C LEU A 314 -14.30 -4.05 4.67
N TRP A 315 -13.99 -3.15 3.73
CA TRP A 315 -13.14 -1.99 3.97
C TRP A 315 -13.66 -1.12 5.12
N ALA A 316 -14.96 -0.80 5.14
CA ALA A 316 -15.57 -0.02 6.20
C ALA A 316 -15.52 -0.73 7.56
N VAL A 317 -15.73 -2.05 7.59
CA VAL A 317 -15.60 -2.87 8.81
C VAL A 317 -14.18 -2.80 9.37
N TYR A 318 -13.14 -2.92 8.54
CA TYR A 318 -11.75 -2.80 9.01
C TYR A 318 -11.43 -1.39 9.52
N LEU A 319 -11.93 -0.34 8.86
CA LEU A 319 -11.76 1.04 9.29
C LEU A 319 -12.40 1.25 10.67
N ILE A 320 -13.68 0.90 10.81
CA ILE A 320 -14.42 1.03 12.07
C ILE A 320 -13.77 0.18 13.17
N SER A 321 -13.37 -1.05 12.87
CA SER A 321 -12.71 -1.94 13.83
C SER A 321 -11.39 -1.36 14.34
N SER A 322 -10.62 -0.71 13.47
CA SER A 322 -9.33 -0.08 13.83
C SER A 322 -9.56 1.11 14.76
N GLU A 323 -10.51 1.99 14.44
CA GLU A 323 -10.84 3.14 15.29
C GLU A 323 -11.44 2.74 16.63
N LEU A 324 -12.36 1.76 16.63
CA LEU A 324 -12.90 1.20 17.87
C LEU A 324 -11.77 0.59 18.72
N GLN A 325 -10.80 -0.10 18.12
CA GLN A 325 -9.68 -0.68 18.85
C GLN A 325 -8.79 0.39 19.48
N ILE A 326 -8.52 1.49 18.78
CA ILE A 326 -7.73 2.62 19.32
C ILE A 326 -8.46 3.25 20.49
N HIS A 327 -9.76 3.53 20.35
CA HIS A 327 -10.57 4.09 21.44
C HIS A 327 -10.78 3.11 22.60
N ALA A 328 -10.61 1.81 22.37
CA ALA A 328 -10.80 0.79 23.38
C ALA A 328 -9.66 0.65 24.38
N ASN A 329 -8.47 1.04 23.96
CA ASN A 329 -7.26 0.87 24.72
C ASN A 329 -6.85 2.18 25.39
N THR A 330 -6.26 2.05 26.56
CA THR A 330 -5.74 3.18 27.33
C THR A 330 -4.29 3.40 26.89
N ILE A 331 -4.07 4.39 26.03
CA ILE A 331 -2.77 4.71 25.47
C ILE A 331 -2.30 6.03 26.10
N PHE A 332 -1.02 6.13 26.48
CA PHE A 332 -0.44 7.40 26.92
C PHE A 332 -0.56 8.48 25.83
N ALA A 333 -0.49 9.75 26.24
CA ALA A 333 -0.46 10.88 25.32
C ALA A 333 0.75 10.81 24.37
N GLY A 334 0.61 11.42 23.19
CA GLY A 334 1.63 11.43 22.14
C GLY A 334 1.21 10.68 20.86
N GLU A 335 0.43 9.60 20.95
CA GLU A 335 -0.01 8.85 19.75
C GLU A 335 -1.10 9.59 18.94
N ASN A 336 -2.00 10.28 19.65
CA ASN A 336 -3.08 11.06 19.06
C ASN A 336 -2.73 12.54 18.90
N GLU A 337 -1.54 12.96 19.32
CA GLU A 337 -1.14 14.36 19.22
C GLU A 337 -0.54 14.63 17.84
N ILE A 338 -1.18 15.52 17.08
CA ILE A 338 -0.73 15.93 15.73
C ILE A 338 0.66 16.59 15.78
N SER A 339 1.08 17.06 16.97
CA SER A 339 2.35 17.74 17.22
C SER A 339 3.59 16.90 16.87
N SER A 340 3.52 15.56 16.97
CA SER A 340 4.71 14.68 16.86
C SER A 340 5.21 14.46 15.43
N PHE A 341 4.33 14.39 14.42
CA PHE A 341 4.71 14.12 13.03
C PHE A 341 4.53 15.33 12.10
N GLY A 342 3.74 16.32 12.53
CA GLY A 342 3.36 17.45 11.70
C GLY A 342 4.25 18.69 11.84
N GLN A 343 4.79 19.01 13.02
CA GLN A 343 5.46 20.32 13.15
C GLN A 343 6.86 20.37 12.51
N ALA A 344 7.62 19.28 12.53
CA ALA A 344 8.88 19.21 11.79
C ALA A 344 8.64 19.04 10.28
N SER A 345 7.73 18.15 9.88
CA SER A 345 7.47 17.89 8.46
C SER A 345 6.59 18.91 7.77
N PHE A 346 5.76 19.71 8.46
CA PHE A 346 4.98 20.79 7.84
C PHE A 346 5.83 22.05 7.61
N HIS A 347 6.76 22.34 8.53
CA HIS A 347 7.78 23.36 8.30
C HIS A 347 8.76 22.96 7.19
N GLN A 348 9.03 21.66 7.07
CA GLN A 348 9.84 21.12 5.98
C GLN A 348 9.04 20.89 4.68
N SER A 349 7.73 20.63 4.71
CA SER A 349 6.89 20.44 3.51
C SER A 349 6.47 21.76 2.87
N HIS A 350 6.43 22.88 3.61
CA HIS A 350 6.32 24.19 2.98
C HIS A 350 7.58 24.55 2.16
N HIS A 351 8.75 24.03 2.52
CA HIS A 351 9.95 24.08 1.67
C HIS A 351 10.07 22.89 0.69
N SER A 352 9.44 21.76 0.99
CA SER A 352 9.43 20.52 0.21
C SER A 352 8.11 20.30 -0.56
N LEU A 353 7.39 21.39 -0.88
CA LEU A 353 6.34 21.45 -1.92
C LEU A 353 6.89 22.00 -3.25
N ALA A 354 8.14 22.49 -3.26
CA ALA A 354 8.93 22.67 -4.48
C ALA A 354 9.16 21.36 -5.28
N PRO A 355 9.31 20.16 -4.68
CA PRO A 355 9.45 18.89 -5.37
C PRO A 355 8.17 18.31 -5.94
N VAL A 356 6.96 18.80 -5.62
CA VAL A 356 5.75 18.33 -6.34
C VAL A 356 5.63 19.03 -7.70
N ARG A 357 6.18 20.25 -7.84
CA ARG A 357 6.39 20.87 -9.15
C ARG A 357 7.62 20.31 -9.87
N THR A 358 8.71 19.95 -9.19
CA THR A 358 9.84 19.31 -9.89
C THR A 358 9.67 17.82 -10.13
N THR A 359 8.89 17.04 -9.38
CA THR A 359 8.62 15.63 -9.74
C THR A 359 7.69 15.50 -10.94
N ALA A 360 6.79 16.44 -11.21
CA ALA A 360 6.07 16.47 -12.49
C ALA A 360 7.01 16.80 -13.67
N VAL A 361 8.02 17.65 -13.45
CA VAL A 361 9.04 18.04 -14.45
C VAL A 361 10.17 17.00 -14.56
N GLU A 362 10.48 16.26 -13.50
CA GLU A 362 11.47 15.18 -13.44
C GLU A 362 10.88 13.83 -13.81
N LEU A 363 9.58 13.59 -13.65
CA LEU A 363 8.91 12.45 -14.29
C LEU A 363 8.87 12.65 -15.82
N ASP A 364 8.81 13.89 -16.31
CA ASP A 364 8.99 14.20 -17.74
C ASP A 364 10.47 14.15 -18.19
N ARG A 365 11.46 14.54 -17.35
CA ARG A 365 12.89 14.28 -17.65
C ARG A 365 13.28 12.81 -17.52
N CYS A 366 12.68 12.04 -16.61
CA CYS A 366 12.90 10.59 -16.48
C CYS A 366 12.17 9.80 -17.56
N LYS A 367 11.05 10.28 -18.11
CA LYS A 367 10.53 9.75 -19.38
C LYS A 367 11.53 9.93 -20.52
N GLY A 368 12.29 11.04 -20.53
CA GLY A 368 13.41 11.26 -21.46
C GLY A 368 14.60 10.34 -21.21
N ALA A 369 15.05 10.18 -19.96
CA ALA A 369 16.22 9.36 -19.61
C ALA A 369 15.97 7.84 -19.72
N VAL A 370 14.75 7.38 -19.37
CA VAL A 370 14.34 5.97 -19.55
C VAL A 370 14.07 5.64 -21.03
N ALA A 371 13.70 6.63 -21.86
CA ALA A 371 13.63 6.44 -23.32
C ALA A 371 15.01 6.28 -23.99
N VAL A 372 16.07 6.86 -23.40
CA VAL A 372 17.46 6.76 -23.89
C VAL A 372 18.13 5.45 -23.42
N LEU A 373 17.81 4.94 -22.24
CA LEU A 373 18.35 3.67 -21.71
C LEU A 373 17.75 2.40 -22.33
N PHE A 374 16.61 2.51 -23.04
CA PHE A 374 15.92 1.36 -23.66
C PHE A 374 15.69 1.50 -25.17
N SER A 375 16.37 2.43 -25.85
CA SER A 375 16.42 2.42 -27.31
C SER A 375 17.38 1.32 -27.78
N PRO A 376 16.94 0.38 -28.65
CA PRO A 376 17.87 -0.58 -29.23
C PRO A 376 18.91 0.17 -30.09
N PRO A 377 20.17 -0.29 -30.16
CA PRO A 377 21.16 0.31 -31.04
C PRO A 377 20.61 0.26 -32.47
N ALA A 378 20.62 1.42 -33.14
CA ALA A 378 20.31 1.49 -34.55
C ALA A 378 21.33 0.62 -35.30
N ILE A 379 20.85 -0.47 -35.92
CA ILE A 379 21.64 -1.25 -36.86
C ILE A 379 21.78 -0.40 -38.13
N PRO A 380 22.99 0.03 -38.52
CA PRO A 380 23.16 0.73 -39.78
C PRO A 380 23.04 -0.29 -40.91
N ARG A 381 22.02 -0.13 -41.76
CA ARG A 381 22.05 -0.64 -43.12
C ARG A 381 22.46 0.53 -44.00
N ASP A 382 23.67 0.45 -44.57
CA ASP A 382 23.83 0.42 -46.03
C ASP A 382 25.31 0.26 -46.43
N PRO A 383 25.60 -0.30 -47.63
CA PRO A 383 26.95 -0.59 -48.08
C PRO A 383 27.62 0.61 -48.77
N LEU A 384 28.90 0.83 -48.44
CA LEU A 384 30.07 1.37 -49.21
C LEU A 384 29.87 2.39 -50.37
N PRO A 385 30.83 3.31 -50.67
CA PRO A 385 32.28 3.08 -50.59
C PRO A 385 33.19 4.23 -50.10
N LEU A 386 34.37 3.80 -49.62
CA LEU A 386 35.71 4.42 -49.63
C LEU A 386 35.82 5.93 -49.93
N ARG A 387 36.18 6.71 -48.91
CA ARG A 387 37.06 7.87 -49.07
C ARG A 387 37.89 8.09 -47.81
N ALA A 388 39.22 8.10 -47.98
CA ALA A 388 40.22 8.24 -46.93
C ALA A 388 40.42 9.71 -46.51
N SER A 389 40.81 9.91 -45.24
CA SER A 389 41.59 11.02 -44.60
C SER A 389 40.96 11.49 -43.27
N PRO A 390 41.70 12.18 -42.37
CA PRO A 390 42.78 11.73 -41.48
C PRO A 390 42.39 11.91 -39.98
N PRO A 391 43.25 11.56 -38.98
CA PRO A 391 42.83 11.39 -37.58
C PRO A 391 43.08 12.63 -36.70
N LEU A 392 42.14 12.95 -35.80
CA LEU A 392 42.31 13.90 -34.68
C LEU A 392 41.23 13.62 -33.60
N PRO A 393 41.41 14.04 -32.33
CA PRO A 393 41.76 13.14 -31.25
C PRO A 393 40.70 13.05 -30.14
N HIS A 394 40.82 11.98 -29.34
CA HIS A 394 40.34 11.76 -27.98
C HIS A 394 39.42 12.82 -27.35
N LEU A 395 38.12 12.49 -27.26
CA LEU A 395 37.24 13.05 -26.23
C LEU A 395 36.79 11.94 -25.28
N ALA A 396 37.13 12.14 -24.00
CA ALA A 396 36.82 11.27 -22.89
C ALA A 396 35.31 11.19 -22.62
N ALA A 397 34.79 9.96 -22.54
CA ALA A 397 33.44 9.69 -22.08
C ALA A 397 33.36 9.78 -20.55
N HIS A 398 32.84 10.88 -20.03
CA HIS A 398 32.39 10.95 -18.64
C HIS A 398 31.10 10.13 -18.48
N ARG A 399 31.22 8.91 -17.93
CA ARG A 399 30.09 8.13 -17.43
C ARG A 399 29.60 8.77 -16.13
N PHE A 400 28.43 9.41 -16.16
CA PHE A 400 27.67 9.66 -14.94
C PHE A 400 27.06 8.35 -14.45
N PHE A 401 27.72 7.73 -13.49
CA PHE A 401 27.10 6.73 -12.63
C PHE A 401 26.13 7.46 -11.69
N CYS A 402 24.87 7.05 -11.68
CA CYS A 402 23.91 7.41 -10.64
C CYS A 402 23.78 6.19 -9.72
N PRO A 403 24.56 6.09 -8.63
CA PRO A 403 24.35 5.03 -7.65
C PRO A 403 23.09 5.36 -6.86
N LEU A 404 22.06 4.54 -7.03
CA LEU A 404 20.92 4.50 -6.13
C LEU A 404 21.38 3.80 -4.84
N GLU A 405 22.06 4.56 -3.97
CA GLU A 405 22.54 4.08 -2.68
C GLU A 405 21.37 4.07 -1.68
N VAL A 406 20.52 3.03 -1.77
CA VAL A 406 19.42 2.75 -0.82
C VAL A 406 19.95 2.22 0.53
N GLY A 407 21.27 2.18 0.72
CA GLY A 407 21.93 1.51 1.85
C GLY A 407 22.28 2.38 3.07
N ARG A 408 22.02 3.70 3.08
CA ARG A 408 22.54 4.59 4.16
C ARG A 408 21.52 5.47 4.90
N LEU A 409 20.21 5.30 4.68
CA LEU A 409 19.18 6.15 5.32
C LEU A 409 18.47 5.55 6.53
N LEU A 410 18.96 4.44 7.10
CA LEU A 410 18.44 3.88 8.35
C LEU A 410 19.58 3.63 9.36
N SER A 411 20.38 4.65 9.63
CA SER A 411 21.19 4.66 10.86
C SER A 411 20.37 5.32 11.96
N PHE A 412 19.44 4.56 12.54
CA PHE A 412 18.84 4.94 13.82
C PHE A 412 19.92 4.77 14.89
N GLN A 413 20.52 5.89 15.33
CA GLN A 413 21.28 5.88 16.58
C GLN A 413 20.29 5.62 17.72
N ILE A 414 20.18 4.37 18.13
CA ILE A 414 19.56 4.01 19.41
C ILE A 414 20.54 4.46 20.48
N VAL A 415 20.29 5.63 21.06
CA VAL A 415 20.96 6.07 22.28
C VAL A 415 20.53 5.12 23.40
N ARG A 416 21.39 4.16 23.72
CA ARG A 416 21.19 3.23 24.83
C ARG A 416 21.36 4.02 26.13
N LEU A 417 20.26 4.53 26.67
CA LEU A 417 20.26 5.17 27.99
C LEU A 417 20.66 4.12 29.05
N PRO A 418 21.44 4.52 30.07
CA PRO A 418 21.81 3.62 31.16
C PRO A 418 20.55 3.12 31.87
N ALA A 419 20.55 1.84 32.25
CA ALA A 419 19.45 1.21 32.98
C ALA A 419 19.15 2.03 34.25
N ALA A 420 17.93 2.54 34.36
CA ALA A 420 17.50 3.26 35.54
C ALA A 420 17.49 2.32 36.75
N PRO A 421 17.87 2.79 37.96
CA PRO A 421 17.80 1.97 39.16
C PRO A 421 16.35 1.51 39.39
N SER A 422 16.20 0.25 39.79
CA SER A 422 14.92 -0.40 40.11
C SER A 422 14.20 0.37 41.22
N SER A 423 13.33 1.29 40.79
CA SER A 423 12.50 2.08 41.69
C SER A 423 11.33 1.20 42.11
N PRO A 424 10.97 1.14 43.41
CA PRO A 424 9.78 0.42 43.84
C PRO A 424 8.58 0.99 43.09
N CYS A 425 7.77 0.13 42.44
CA CYS A 425 6.58 0.53 41.68
C CYS A 425 5.89 1.66 42.44
N LEU A 426 5.80 2.85 41.83
CA LEU A 426 5.12 3.98 42.43
C LEU A 426 3.72 3.47 42.81
N LYS A 427 3.44 3.36 44.12
CA LYS A 427 2.15 2.87 44.62
C LYS A 427 1.08 3.86 44.23
N VAL A 428 0.58 3.75 43.01
CA VAL A 428 -0.70 4.33 42.64
C VAL A 428 -1.72 3.69 43.58
N PRO A 429 -2.56 4.49 44.29
CA PRO A 429 -3.46 3.96 45.30
C PRO A 429 -4.29 2.81 44.71
N PRO A 430 -4.43 1.69 45.44
CA PRO A 430 -4.90 0.44 44.88
C PRO A 430 -6.35 0.56 44.42
N VAL A 431 -6.57 0.37 43.11
CA VAL A 431 -7.84 -0.16 42.61
C VAL A 431 -7.79 -1.66 42.91
N THR A 432 -8.68 -2.13 43.77
CA THR A 432 -8.79 -3.53 44.22
C THR A 432 -9.02 -4.46 43.04
N SER A 433 -7.95 -5.10 42.54
CA SER A 433 -8.06 -6.24 41.62
C SER A 433 -7.27 -7.42 42.15
N ARG A 434 -7.90 -8.60 42.14
CA ARG A 434 -7.41 -9.86 42.70
C ARG A 434 -6.23 -10.42 41.89
N THR A 435 -5.30 -10.99 42.64
CA THR A 435 -4.18 -11.88 42.29
C THR A 435 -4.20 -12.48 40.89
N LEU A 436 -3.14 -12.21 40.15
CA LEU A 436 -2.89 -12.64 38.78
C LEU A 436 -1.74 -13.65 38.81
N ASN A 437 -2.02 -14.90 38.44
CA ASN A 437 -1.00 -15.90 38.21
C ASN A 437 -0.36 -15.66 36.83
N ASP A 438 0.97 -15.70 36.78
CA ASP A 438 1.76 -15.55 35.57
C ASP A 438 1.44 -16.66 34.56
N VAL A 439 1.25 -16.25 33.30
CA VAL A 439 0.91 -17.11 32.17
C VAL A 439 2.15 -17.24 31.29
N TYR A 440 2.88 -18.33 31.44
CA TYR A 440 3.89 -18.75 30.48
C TYR A 440 3.21 -19.51 29.34
N ILE A 441 3.29 -18.98 28.12
CA ILE A 441 3.24 -19.82 26.92
C ILE A 441 4.60 -20.48 26.83
N GLN A 442 4.61 -21.81 26.71
CA GLN A 442 5.82 -22.63 26.66
C GLN A 442 6.75 -22.10 25.57
N ARG A 443 7.90 -21.57 26.01
CA ARG A 443 8.96 -21.02 25.17
C ARG A 443 9.54 -22.17 24.34
N THR A 444 9.19 -22.30 23.07
CA THR A 444 9.98 -23.11 22.15
C THR A 444 11.33 -22.41 21.95
N SER A 445 12.41 -23.19 22.03
CA SER A 445 13.78 -22.70 22.04
C SER A 445 14.09 -21.91 20.76
N ALA A 446 14.56 -20.67 20.91
CA ALA A 446 15.00 -19.83 19.80
C ALA A 446 16.22 -20.39 19.03
N SER A 447 16.86 -21.46 19.52
CA SER A 447 18.01 -22.09 18.86
C SER A 447 17.67 -22.79 17.53
N GLU A 448 16.41 -23.18 17.28
CA GLU A 448 15.99 -23.82 16.01
C GLU A 448 15.91 -22.85 14.82
N TRP A 449 15.83 -21.53 15.08
CA TRP A 449 15.68 -20.54 14.00
C TRP A 449 16.96 -20.28 13.21
N HIS A 450 18.13 -20.52 13.81
CA HIS A 450 19.40 -20.46 13.07
C HIS A 450 19.56 -21.60 12.06
N GLU A 451 18.88 -22.74 12.27
CA GLU A 451 18.93 -23.89 11.37
C GLU A 451 18.04 -23.72 10.13
N LEU A 452 16.84 -23.14 10.30
CA LEU A 452 15.90 -22.90 9.19
C LEU A 452 16.35 -21.79 8.24
N VAL A 453 17.11 -20.80 8.70
CA VAL A 453 17.71 -19.78 7.82
C VAL A 453 18.96 -20.33 7.09
N SER A 454 19.67 -21.30 7.67
CA SER A 454 20.81 -21.98 7.04
C SER A 454 20.42 -22.85 5.83
N LEU A 455 19.20 -23.40 5.82
CA LEU A 455 18.69 -24.29 4.76
C LEU A 455 18.28 -23.58 3.45
N THR A 456 18.46 -22.26 3.33
CA THR A 456 18.22 -21.52 2.07
C THR A 456 19.48 -21.29 1.23
N ARG A 457 20.62 -21.91 1.58
CA ARG A 457 21.77 -22.00 0.66
C ARG A 457 21.46 -23.02 -0.44
N LEU A 458 20.91 -22.53 -1.55
CA LEU A 458 20.87 -23.22 -2.83
C LEU A 458 22.27 -23.77 -3.20
N PRO A 459 22.38 -25.00 -3.70
CA PRO A 459 23.66 -25.52 -4.18
C PRO A 459 24.10 -24.73 -5.41
N ARG A 460 25.33 -24.20 -5.37
CA ARG A 460 26.04 -23.73 -6.56
C ARG A 460 26.19 -24.92 -7.51
N ALA A 461 25.80 -24.72 -8.77
CA ALA A 461 26.14 -25.65 -9.84
C ALA A 461 27.66 -25.86 -9.86
N GLN A 462 28.09 -27.12 -9.86
CA GLN A 462 29.46 -27.49 -10.22
C GLN A 462 29.62 -27.23 -11.72
N ASP A 463 30.56 -26.36 -12.07
CA ASP A 463 31.10 -26.30 -13.43
C ASP A 463 31.88 -27.61 -13.67
N GLY A 464 31.52 -28.31 -14.74
CA GLY A 464 32.15 -29.56 -15.16
C GLY A 464 33.50 -29.33 -15.83
N GLU A 465 34.40 -30.30 -15.62
CA GLU A 465 35.47 -30.67 -16.55
C GLU A 465 34.93 -31.52 -17.71
#